data_AF-A0A7C6XAA3-F1
#
_entry.id   AF-A0A7C6XAA3-F1
#
_cell.length_a   1.000
_cell.length_b   1.000
_cell.length_c   1.000
_cell.angle_alpha   90.00
_cell.angle_beta   90.00
_cell.angle_gamma   90.00
#
_symmetry.space_group_name_H-M   'P 1'
#
loop_
_entity.id
_entity.type
_entity.pdbx_description
1 polymer ?
#
loop_
_entity_poly.entity_id
_entity_poly.type
_entity_poly.pdbx_seq_one_letter_code
_entity_poly.pdbx_strand_id
1 'polypeptide(L)'
;MIHPLYSFPWRLATGLVVALLLLAAAPQARCAEEEPNLVTNPSFEEGNAGWTLPATYTVVDDVAHSGKRSLRVLNTDPDRYLLAAQPLELKPGMMYRFSAWVRAQGVQGNDTGATICVEWYGEKGFIGGTYPGGIKGD
;
A
#
# COMPACT_ATOMS: atom_id res chain seq x y z
N MET A 1 -7.33 -85.47 -33.97
CA MET A 1 -7.86 -85.91 -35.27
C MET A 1 -8.17 -84.66 -36.08
N ILE A 2 -7.43 -84.44 -37.18
CA ILE A 2 -7.67 -83.65 -38.42
C ILE A 2 -8.57 -82.36 -38.36
N HIS A 3 -8.06 -81.25 -38.93
CA HIS A 3 -8.73 -79.92 -39.10
C HIS A 3 -9.67 -79.87 -40.34
N PRO A 4 -10.55 -78.83 -40.51
CA PRO A 4 -10.18 -77.50 -41.07
C PRO A 4 -10.82 -76.31 -40.28
N LEU A 5 -10.21 -75.13 -40.09
CA LEU A 5 -9.70 -74.10 -41.03
C LEU A 5 -10.77 -73.42 -41.91
N TYR A 6 -11.19 -72.21 -41.51
CA TYR A 6 -11.52 -71.09 -42.43
C TYR A 6 -11.11 -69.75 -41.79
N SER A 7 -10.88 -68.74 -42.62
CA SER A 7 -9.96 -67.62 -42.37
C SER A 7 -10.59 -66.29 -41.92
N PHE A 8 -9.84 -65.59 -41.06
CA PHE A 8 -9.58 -64.12 -40.94
C PHE A 8 -10.16 -63.17 -42.01
N PRO A 9 -10.38 -61.85 -41.76
CA PRO A 9 -9.93 -60.98 -40.64
C PRO A 9 -11.12 -60.35 -39.83
N TRP A 10 -11.10 -59.22 -39.07
CA TRP A 10 -10.10 -58.18 -38.71
C TRP A 10 -10.28 -57.55 -37.29
N ARG A 11 -9.14 -57.17 -36.68
CA ARG A 11 -8.81 -55.98 -35.84
C ARG A 11 -9.68 -55.50 -34.64
N LEU A 12 -9.22 -55.96 -33.46
CA LEU A 12 -8.91 -55.22 -32.21
C LEU A 12 -9.30 -53.73 -32.06
N ALA A 13 -9.87 -53.41 -30.89
CA ALA A 13 -9.57 -52.18 -30.14
C ALA A 13 -9.70 -52.41 -28.62
N THR A 14 -8.57 -52.65 -27.93
CA THR A 14 -8.51 -52.76 -26.47
C THR A 14 -8.44 -51.37 -25.83
N GLY A 15 -9.45 -50.99 -25.05
CA GLY A 15 -9.48 -49.72 -24.31
C GLY A 15 -8.87 -49.85 -22.91
N LEU A 16 -7.64 -49.34 -22.71
CA LEU A 16 -7.01 -49.25 -21.40
C LEU A 16 -7.50 -47.98 -20.69
N VAL A 17 -8.28 -48.11 -19.60
CA VAL A 17 -8.73 -46.95 -18.82
C VAL A 17 -7.63 -46.54 -17.84
N VAL A 18 -6.85 -45.51 -18.19
CA VAL A 18 -5.95 -44.82 -17.25
C VAL A 18 -6.73 -43.69 -16.58
N ALA A 19 -7.14 -43.92 -15.33
CA ALA A 19 -7.75 -42.87 -14.52
C ALA A 19 -6.66 -41.92 -13.98
N LEU A 20 -6.43 -40.79 -14.67
CA LEU A 20 -5.64 -39.70 -14.11
C LEU A 20 -6.42 -39.01 -12.99
N LEU A 21 -5.98 -39.20 -11.75
CA LEU A 21 -6.36 -38.35 -10.63
C LEU A 21 -5.70 -36.97 -10.80
N LEU A 22 -6.43 -36.05 -11.42
CA LEU A 22 -6.10 -34.63 -11.41
C LEU A 22 -6.29 -34.10 -9.98
N LEU A 23 -5.19 -34.03 -9.22
CA LEU A 23 -5.17 -33.31 -7.96
C LEU A 23 -5.30 -31.81 -8.26
N ALA A 24 -6.53 -31.30 -8.19
CA ALA A 24 -6.80 -29.88 -8.36
C ALA A 24 -6.12 -29.09 -7.24
N ALA A 25 -4.97 -28.48 -7.55
CA ALA A 25 -4.33 -27.51 -6.68
C ALA A 25 -5.23 -26.27 -6.61
N ALA A 26 -6.15 -26.24 -5.66
CA ALA A 26 -6.97 -25.07 -5.37
C ALA A 26 -6.04 -23.89 -5.07
N PRO A 27 -6.26 -22.70 -5.67
CA PRO A 27 -5.51 -21.52 -5.29
C PRO A 27 -5.78 -21.25 -3.82
N GLN A 28 -4.76 -21.44 -2.98
CA GLN A 28 -4.84 -21.04 -1.59
C GLN A 28 -5.07 -19.54 -1.56
N ALA A 29 -6.24 -19.12 -1.09
CA ALA A 29 -6.48 -17.74 -0.75
C ALA A 29 -5.48 -17.38 0.35
N ARG A 30 -4.36 -16.74 -0.02
CA ARG A 30 -3.54 -16.01 0.94
C ARG A 30 -4.46 -14.97 1.56
N CYS A 31 -4.86 -15.18 2.82
CA CYS A 31 -5.18 -14.06 3.68
C CYS A 31 -3.98 -13.12 3.57
N ALA A 32 -4.23 -11.89 3.11
CA ALA A 32 -3.18 -10.90 3.06
C ALA A 32 -2.75 -10.64 4.51
N GLU A 33 -1.54 -11.07 4.85
CA GLU A 33 -0.89 -10.66 6.08
C GLU A 33 -0.70 -9.15 5.97
N GLU A 34 -1.37 -8.40 6.82
CA GLU A 34 -1.29 -6.94 6.82
C GLU A 34 0.10 -6.57 7.33
N GLU A 35 1.01 -6.23 6.40
CA GLU A 35 2.36 -5.81 6.78
C GLU A 35 2.28 -4.63 7.77
N PRO A 36 3.05 -4.67 8.87
CA PRO A 36 2.95 -3.68 9.92
C PRO A 36 3.23 -2.28 9.38
N ASN A 37 2.42 -1.30 9.79
CA ASN A 37 2.65 0.09 9.45
C ASN A 37 4.01 0.54 10.02
N LEU A 38 4.88 1.05 9.16
CA LEU A 38 6.24 1.49 9.51
C LEU A 38 6.28 2.83 10.26
N VAL A 39 5.17 3.58 10.21
CA VAL A 39 5.03 4.91 10.84
C VAL A 39 4.69 4.73 12.32
N THR A 40 5.54 5.23 13.22
CA THR A 40 5.21 5.31 14.66
C THR A 40 4.08 6.31 14.86
N ASN A 41 3.10 5.97 15.72
CA ASN A 41 1.98 6.83 16.09
C ASN A 41 1.29 7.48 14.86
N PRO A 42 0.77 6.69 13.90
CA PRO A 42 0.20 7.20 12.65
C PRO A 42 -1.17 7.88 12.84
N SER A 43 -1.78 7.73 14.02
CA SER A 43 -3.07 8.31 14.41
C SER A 43 -2.93 9.59 15.25
N PHE A 44 -1.72 9.94 15.72
CA PHE A 44 -1.48 11.04 16.67
C PHE A 44 -2.14 10.87 18.05
N GLU A 45 -2.62 9.66 18.39
CA GLU A 45 -3.16 9.36 19.72
C GLU A 45 -2.12 9.52 20.83
N GLU A 46 -0.83 9.27 20.53
CA GLU A 46 0.31 9.47 21.43
C GLU A 46 0.94 10.87 21.28
N GLY A 47 0.14 11.85 20.83
CA GLY A 47 0.62 13.21 20.59
C GLY A 47 1.57 13.24 19.39
N ASN A 48 2.75 13.85 19.57
CA ASN A 48 3.79 13.94 18.54
C ASN A 48 4.88 12.86 18.67
N ALA A 49 4.65 11.78 19.41
CA ALA A 49 5.63 10.69 19.53
C ALA A 49 6.07 10.19 18.14
N GLY A 50 7.39 10.18 17.87
CA GLY A 50 7.97 9.82 16.56
C GLY A 50 7.98 10.93 15.50
N TRP A 51 7.31 12.07 15.73
CA TRP A 51 7.14 13.13 14.73
C TRP A 51 7.84 14.44 15.10
N THR A 52 8.66 14.95 14.17
CA THR A 52 9.13 16.33 14.18
C THR A 52 8.04 17.23 13.62
N LEU A 53 7.49 18.12 14.45
CA LEU A 53 6.41 19.04 14.07
C LEU A 53 6.92 20.50 14.04
N PRO A 54 6.84 21.20 12.90
CA PRO A 54 7.02 22.65 12.83
C PRO A 54 5.93 23.39 13.63
N ALA A 55 6.20 24.63 14.05
CA ALA A 55 5.28 25.41 14.91
C ALA A 55 3.89 25.71 14.29
N THR A 56 3.72 25.53 12.98
CA THR A 56 2.44 25.63 12.27
C THR A 56 1.57 24.37 12.38
N TYR A 57 2.11 23.30 12.97
CA TYR A 57 1.45 22.01 13.16
C TYR A 57 1.12 21.77 14.64
N THR A 58 -0.08 21.24 14.90
CA THR A 58 -0.57 20.96 16.26
C THR A 58 -1.38 19.67 16.25
N VAL A 59 -1.18 18.81 17.24
CA VAL A 59 -2.08 17.67 17.48
C VAL A 59 -3.33 18.16 18.22
N VAL A 60 -4.49 17.91 17.65
CA VAL A 60 -5.81 18.38 18.12
C VAL A 60 -6.74 17.21 18.41
N ASP A 61 -7.80 17.45 19.18
CA ASP A 61 -8.80 16.46 19.58
C ASP A 61 -10.27 16.85 19.27
N ASP A 62 -10.47 17.91 18.49
CA ASP A 62 -11.77 18.41 18.03
C ASP A 62 -12.24 17.79 16.70
N VAL A 63 -11.30 17.31 15.88
CA VAL A 63 -11.53 16.63 14.60
C VAL A 63 -10.54 15.48 14.47
N ALA A 64 -11.02 14.28 14.13
CA ALA A 64 -10.20 13.11 13.85
C ALA A 64 -10.79 12.29 12.70
N HIS A 65 -9.95 11.58 11.94
CA HIS A 65 -10.41 10.56 11.00
C HIS A 65 -10.81 9.27 11.73
N SER A 66 -10.03 8.91 12.76
CA SER A 66 -10.18 7.71 13.57
C SER A 66 -9.66 8.00 14.97
N GLY A 67 -10.27 7.40 16.00
CA GLY A 67 -9.87 7.68 17.38
C GLY A 67 -10.42 9.01 17.88
N LYS A 68 -9.57 9.79 18.54
CA LYS A 68 -9.87 11.09 19.14
C LYS A 68 -8.97 12.21 18.62
N ARG A 69 -7.78 11.90 18.08
CA ARG A 69 -6.77 12.90 17.72
C ARG A 69 -6.49 12.96 16.22
N SER A 70 -5.95 14.09 15.77
CA SER A 70 -5.32 14.22 14.46
C SER A 70 -4.29 15.34 14.43
N LEU A 71 -3.50 15.40 13.35
CA LEU A 71 -2.58 16.50 13.10
C LEU A 71 -3.28 17.60 12.28
N ARG A 72 -3.33 18.82 12.83
CA ARG A 72 -3.77 20.03 12.14
C ARG A 72 -2.56 20.83 11.69
N VAL A 73 -2.63 21.41 10.49
CA VAL A 73 -1.70 22.45 10.03
C VAL A 73 -2.48 23.73 9.74
N LEU A 74 -1.92 24.87 10.13
CA LEU A 74 -2.36 26.19 9.70
C LEU A 74 -1.18 26.89 9.03
N ASN A 75 -1.22 27.00 7.70
CA ASN A 75 -0.28 27.83 6.96
C ASN A 75 -0.96 29.13 6.50
N THR A 76 -0.44 30.27 6.95
CA THR A 76 -0.90 31.62 6.57
C THR A 76 0.05 32.32 5.62
N ASP A 77 1.14 31.67 5.22
CA ASP A 77 2.24 32.25 4.44
C ASP A 77 2.54 31.30 3.26
N PRO A 78 2.13 31.63 2.02
CA PRO A 78 2.23 30.72 0.88
C PRO A 78 3.68 30.38 0.51
N ASP A 79 4.65 31.19 0.93
CA ASP A 79 6.08 30.96 0.69
C ASP A 79 6.72 30.04 1.75
N ARG A 80 5.98 29.67 2.82
CA ARG A 80 6.45 28.72 3.83
C ARG A 80 6.18 27.28 3.46
N TYR A 81 7.24 26.62 2.98
CA TYR A 81 7.29 25.17 2.89
C TYR A 81 7.82 24.56 4.20
N LEU A 82 6.93 23.96 5.00
CA LEU A 82 7.25 23.31 6.27
C LEU A 82 6.60 21.92 6.29
N LEU A 83 7.34 20.91 6.73
CA LEU A 83 6.87 19.53 6.79
C LEU A 83 6.85 19.00 8.23
N ALA A 84 5.73 18.41 8.63
CA ALA A 84 5.70 17.44 9.73
C ALA A 84 6.28 16.11 9.23
N ALA A 85 7.34 15.61 9.88
CA ALA A 85 8.13 14.52 9.35
C ALA A 85 8.55 13.49 10.42
N GLN A 86 8.67 12.24 9.99
CA GLN A 86 9.27 11.14 10.75
C GLN A 86 10.26 10.43 9.80
N PRO A 87 11.54 10.24 10.19
CA PRO A 87 12.47 9.44 9.40
C PRO A 87 12.05 7.96 9.44
N LEU A 88 12.11 7.28 8.29
CA LEU A 88 11.80 5.86 8.15
C LEU A 88 12.99 5.11 7.56
N GLU A 89 13.41 4.02 8.21
CA GLU A 89 14.42 3.12 7.66
C GLU A 89 13.78 2.16 6.64
N LEU A 90 13.86 2.53 5.37
CA LEU A 90 13.36 1.73 4.25
C LEU A 90 14.45 0.83 3.66
N LYS A 91 14.08 -0.37 3.21
CA LYS A 91 14.99 -1.32 2.57
C LYS A 91 15.17 -0.96 1.08
N PRO A 92 16.40 -0.75 0.59
CA PRO A 92 16.65 -0.48 -0.82
C PRO A 92 16.09 -1.58 -1.75
N GLY A 93 15.55 -1.19 -2.89
CA GLY A 93 14.98 -2.11 -3.89
C GLY A 93 13.57 -2.64 -3.57
N MET A 94 12.98 -2.26 -2.43
CA MET A 94 11.60 -2.62 -2.08
C MET A 94 10.59 -1.57 -2.56
N MET A 95 9.37 -2.03 -2.88
CA MET A 95 8.22 -1.17 -3.18
C MET A 95 7.41 -0.96 -1.91
N TYR A 96 7.07 0.29 -1.61
CA TYR A 96 6.27 0.67 -0.44
C TYR A 96 4.97 1.36 -0.86
N ARG A 97 3.89 1.12 -0.11
CA ARG A 97 2.64 1.86 -0.22
C ARG A 97 2.54 2.84 0.96
N PHE A 98 2.31 4.10 0.66
CA PHE A 98 2.01 5.14 1.64
C PHE A 98 0.68 5.81 1.30
N SER A 99 -0.06 6.22 2.31
CA SER A 99 -1.33 6.94 2.20
C SER A 99 -1.64 7.66 3.51
N ALA A 100 -2.50 8.66 3.46
CA ALA A 100 -3.03 9.33 4.64
C ALA A 100 -4.44 9.85 4.36
N TRP A 101 -5.19 10.06 5.43
CA TRP A 101 -6.48 10.74 5.38
C TRP A 101 -6.26 12.22 5.60
N VAL A 102 -6.46 13.02 4.55
CA VAL A 102 -6.36 14.48 4.61
C VAL A 102 -7.77 15.06 4.62
N ARG A 103 -8.01 16.02 5.52
CA ARG A 103 -9.15 16.94 5.47
C ARG A 103 -8.58 18.35 5.35
N ALA A 104 -9.08 19.11 4.38
CA ALA A 104 -8.80 20.52 4.23
C ALA A 104 -10.09 21.34 4.39
N GLN A 105 -9.95 22.64 4.62
CA GLN A 105 -11.06 23.59 4.71
C GLN A 105 -10.55 24.98 4.34
N GLY A 106 -11.07 25.56 3.27
CA GLY A 106 -10.76 26.93 2.85
C GLY A 106 -9.31 27.17 2.41
N VAL A 107 -8.58 26.13 1.97
CA VAL A 107 -7.19 26.31 1.50
C VAL A 107 -7.21 27.00 0.12
N GLN A 108 -6.53 28.14 0.02
CA GLN A 108 -6.46 28.97 -1.18
C GLN A 108 -5.07 28.95 -1.82
N GLY A 109 -4.96 29.49 -3.04
CA GLY A 109 -3.70 29.61 -3.78
C GLY A 109 -3.64 28.75 -5.04
N ASN A 110 -2.54 28.89 -5.79
CA ASN A 110 -2.39 28.29 -7.13
C ASN A 110 -1.86 26.84 -7.12
N ASP A 111 -1.29 26.38 -6.00
CA ASP A 111 -0.79 25.00 -5.83
C ASP A 111 -1.96 23.99 -5.63
N THR A 112 -1.65 22.72 -5.37
CA THR A 112 -2.60 21.61 -5.24
C THR A 112 -3.33 21.57 -3.89
N GLY A 113 -2.74 22.13 -2.83
CA GLY A 113 -3.33 22.18 -1.48
C GLY A 113 -2.64 21.27 -0.48
N ALA A 114 -3.36 20.83 0.56
CA ALA A 114 -2.81 19.96 1.61
C ALA A 114 -2.57 18.54 1.07
N THR A 115 -1.35 18.02 1.23
CA THR A 115 -0.95 16.69 0.76
C THR A 115 0.02 16.02 1.72
N ILE A 116 0.45 14.81 1.39
CA ILE A 116 1.55 14.07 2.01
C ILE A 116 2.72 13.93 1.04
N CYS A 117 3.90 13.58 1.53
CA CYS A 117 5.03 13.24 0.69
C CYS A 117 5.87 12.12 1.31
N VAL A 118 6.69 11.47 0.47
CA VAL A 118 7.81 10.65 0.91
C VAL A 118 9.05 11.20 0.24
N GLU A 119 10.04 11.55 1.04
CA GLU A 119 11.30 12.15 0.59
C GLU A 119 12.48 11.25 0.98
N TRP A 120 13.49 11.19 0.12
CA TRP A 120 14.72 10.43 0.37
C TRP A 120 15.94 11.35 0.31
N TYR A 121 16.81 11.14 1.28
CA TYR A 121 18.02 11.91 1.54
C TYR A 121 19.23 10.98 1.47
N GLY A 122 20.36 11.50 0.99
CA GLY A 122 21.66 10.86 1.13
C GLY A 122 22.66 11.78 1.84
N GLU A 123 23.93 11.42 1.79
CA GLU A 123 25.02 12.13 2.49
C GLU A 123 25.11 13.64 2.19
N LYS A 124 24.62 14.07 1.02
CA LYS A 124 24.63 15.46 0.56
C LYS A 124 23.29 16.18 0.71
N GLY A 125 22.33 15.60 1.44
CA GLY A 125 20.98 16.13 1.62
C GLY A 125 19.95 15.48 0.68
N PHE A 126 18.93 16.26 0.31
CA PHE A 126 17.78 15.80 -0.47
C PHE A 126 18.19 15.24 -1.83
N ILE A 127 17.66 14.05 -2.18
CA ILE A 127 17.86 13.39 -3.48
C ILE A 127 16.58 13.42 -4.31
N GLY A 128 15.41 13.37 -3.67
CA GLY A 128 14.12 13.40 -4.34
C GLY A 128 12.97 13.01 -3.42
N GLY A 129 11.76 12.98 -3.98
CA GLY A 129 10.58 12.53 -3.27
C GLY A 129 9.40 12.31 -4.21
N THR A 130 8.30 11.81 -3.65
CA THR A 130 7.01 11.66 -4.32
C THR A 130 5.96 12.50 -3.58
N TYR A 131 5.24 13.33 -4.33
CA TYR A 131 4.25 14.29 -3.82
C TYR A 131 2.94 14.07 -4.60
N PRO A 132 1.99 13.25 -4.09
CA PRO A 132 0.64 13.19 -4.63
C PRO A 132 -0.02 14.57 -4.64
N GLY A 133 -0.96 14.79 -5.58
CA GLY A 133 -1.73 16.03 -5.62
C GLY A 133 -2.55 16.23 -4.34
N GLY A 134 -2.48 17.43 -3.76
CA GLY A 134 -3.21 17.79 -2.55
C GLY A 134 -4.71 18.05 -2.75
N ILE A 135 -5.35 18.41 -1.64
CA ILE A 135 -6.76 18.82 -1.59
C ILE A 135 -6.91 20.21 -0.96
N LYS A 136 -7.93 20.97 -1.39
CA LYS A 136 -8.19 22.33 -0.87
C LYS A 136 -9.32 22.42 0.16
N GLY A 137 -10.34 21.57 0.02
CA GLY A 137 -11.50 21.54 0.91
C GLY A 137 -12.38 22.77 0.71
N ASP A 138 -13.42 22.59 -0.09
CA ASP A 138 -14.38 23.62 -0.50
C ASP A 138 -15.16 24.22 0.69
#